data_AF-A0A969T7Y1-F1
#
_entry.id   AF-A0A969T7Y1-F1
#
_cell.length_a   1.000
_cell.length_b   1.000
_cell.length_c   1.000
_cell.angle_alpha   90.00
_cell.angle_beta   90.00
_cell.angle_gamma   90.00
#
_symmetry.space_group_name_H-M   'P 1'
#
loop_
_entity.id
_entity.type
_entity.pdbx_description
1 polymer ?
#
loop_
_entity_poly.entity_id
_entity_poly.type
_entity_poly.pdbx_seq_one_letter_code
_entity_poly.pdbx_strand_id
1 'polypeptide(L)'
;MNPQQYSISRNLAKQLRIPRWLLHIVYWFLWVNFWGIMWGTFDNNFEKTYYIQLLELPFKLALVYPVIHFLTPKYLLKGKYISFIISYLVWLFITGICVKIVWYLFIEPQYFEERLAYSLLKFTELMNVVLTLNTSMVLPFAIKLIDFWLYHQQRSTTLEYEKMQAELKFLRTQVNPHFLFNALNSLYSLSLQRSEMTTDSISRLSEIMRYIIYEASEPKVSLQKEISFINNYIEFEKIRFAGEVDVSVYIKDDRKENIPPLLFLVPIENAFKHLRSFFNRKTMDYYSF
;
A
#
# COMPACT_ATOMS: atom_id res chain seq x y z
N MET A 1 9.99 -2.71 8.17
CA MET A 1 10.24 -2.18 6.81
C MET A 1 10.84 -0.78 6.91
N ASN A 2 11.95 -0.51 6.23
CA ASN A 2 12.69 0.75 6.33
C ASN A 2 11.97 1.88 5.55
N PRO A 3 11.50 2.97 6.20
CA PRO A 3 10.81 4.07 5.52
C PRO A 3 11.67 4.76 4.45
N GLN A 4 12.98 4.50 4.42
CA GLN A 4 13.88 5.05 3.41
C GLN A 4 13.74 4.41 2.02
N GLN A 5 13.07 3.26 1.85
CA GLN A 5 13.05 2.54 0.57
C GLN A 5 12.17 3.20 -0.50
N TYR A 6 11.32 4.15 -0.10
CA TYR A 6 10.22 4.66 -0.93
C TYR A 6 10.25 6.18 -1.18
N SER A 7 11.37 6.83 -0.89
CA SER A 7 11.48 8.28 -1.14
C SER A 7 11.65 8.52 -2.66
N ILE A 8 10.87 9.43 -3.25
CA ILE A 8 10.99 9.90 -4.64
C ILE A 8 12.41 10.38 -4.89
N SER A 9 12.95 11.15 -3.96
CA SER A 9 14.37 11.56 -3.99
C SER A 9 15.33 10.37 -4.08
N ARG A 10 15.00 9.18 -3.54
CA ARG A 10 15.78 7.94 -3.72
C ARG A 10 15.54 7.31 -5.07
N ASN A 11 14.28 7.22 -5.48
CA ASN A 11 13.90 6.54 -6.71
C ASN A 11 14.44 7.30 -7.93
N LEU A 12 14.32 8.63 -7.92
CA LEU A 12 14.90 9.51 -8.93
C LEU A 12 16.43 9.41 -8.93
N ALA A 13 17.08 9.49 -7.75
CA ALA A 13 18.52 9.28 -7.61
C ALA A 13 18.99 7.91 -8.12
N LYS A 14 18.23 6.85 -7.83
CA LYS A 14 18.55 5.48 -8.24
C LYS A 14 18.33 5.27 -9.75
N GLN A 15 17.26 5.85 -10.31
CA GLN A 15 16.91 5.77 -11.72
C GLN A 15 17.86 6.60 -12.60
N LEU A 16 18.22 7.79 -12.15
CA LEU A 16 19.18 8.68 -12.83
C LEU A 16 20.65 8.35 -12.48
N ARG A 17 20.89 7.41 -11.55
CA ARG A 17 22.22 7.11 -10.95
C ARG A 17 22.92 8.33 -10.35
N ILE A 18 22.16 9.36 -9.96
CA ILE A 18 22.67 10.60 -9.37
C ILE A 18 22.68 10.45 -7.84
N PRO A 19 23.78 10.72 -7.14
CA PRO A 19 23.78 10.67 -5.68
C PRO A 19 22.97 11.82 -5.08
N ARG A 20 22.27 11.56 -3.96
CA ARG A 20 21.33 12.53 -3.35
C ARG A 20 21.97 13.85 -2.95
N TRP A 21 23.21 13.82 -2.47
CA TRP A 21 23.93 15.04 -2.11
C TRP A 21 24.08 15.96 -3.31
N LEU A 22 24.21 15.41 -4.53
CA LEU A 22 24.25 16.19 -5.76
C LEU A 22 22.90 16.86 -6.06
N LEU A 23 21.78 16.19 -5.81
CA LEU A 23 20.45 16.81 -5.97
C LEU A 23 20.25 18.03 -5.06
N HIS A 24 20.78 17.98 -3.84
CA HIS A 24 20.77 19.14 -2.93
C HIS A 24 21.65 20.27 -3.44
N ILE A 25 22.87 19.96 -3.89
CA ILE A 25 23.78 20.96 -4.48
C ILE A 25 23.12 21.61 -5.70
N VAL A 26 22.56 20.80 -6.60
CA VAL A 26 21.86 21.29 -7.79
C VAL A 26 20.67 22.17 -7.42
N TYR A 27 19.85 21.76 -6.43
CA TYR A 27 18.72 22.57 -5.97
C TYR A 27 19.16 23.94 -5.47
N TRP A 28 20.15 24.01 -4.57
CA TRP A 28 20.60 25.29 -4.01
C TRP A 28 21.34 26.13 -5.04
N PHE A 29 22.09 25.50 -5.96
CA PHE A 29 22.69 26.18 -7.09
C PHE A 29 21.62 26.83 -7.98
N LEU A 30 20.60 26.07 -8.37
CA LEU A 30 19.48 26.59 -9.16
C LEU A 30 18.72 27.69 -8.41
N TRP A 31 18.52 27.55 -7.10
CA TRP A 31 17.86 28.55 -6.26
C TRP A 31 18.61 29.88 -6.26
N VAL A 32 19.93 29.85 -6.01
CA VAL A 32 20.78 31.06 -5.99
C VAL A 32 20.81 31.71 -7.37
N ASN A 33 20.97 30.93 -8.45
CA ASN A 33 20.98 31.48 -9.81
C ASN A 33 19.62 32.05 -10.21
N PHE A 34 18.52 31.34 -9.92
CA PHE A 34 17.18 31.81 -10.24
C PHE A 34 16.89 33.16 -9.60
N TRP A 35 17.08 33.27 -8.28
CA TRP A 35 16.81 34.53 -7.57
C TRP A 35 17.86 35.61 -7.84
N GLY A 36 19.13 35.24 -8.03
CA GLY A 36 20.20 36.15 -8.39
C GLY A 36 19.97 36.82 -9.74
N ILE A 37 19.57 36.04 -10.77
CA ILE A 37 19.21 36.55 -12.10
C ILE A 37 17.94 37.38 -12.03
N MET A 38 16.87 36.85 -11.42
CA MET A 38 15.57 37.54 -11.34
C MET A 38 15.71 38.93 -10.71
N TRP A 39 16.31 39.03 -9.52
CA TRP A 39 16.52 40.33 -8.88
C TRP A 39 17.60 41.15 -9.56
N GLY A 40 18.65 40.53 -10.10
CA GLY A 40 19.72 41.24 -10.80
C GLY A 40 19.21 41.97 -12.05
N THR A 41 18.26 41.37 -12.77
CA THR A 41 17.58 42.03 -13.89
C THR A 41 16.67 43.16 -13.47
N PHE A 42 16.04 43.08 -12.29
CA PHE A 42 15.15 44.11 -11.78
C PHE A 42 15.91 45.32 -11.23
N ASP A 43 16.98 45.07 -10.45
CA ASP A 43 17.80 46.09 -9.80
C ASP A 43 18.96 46.60 -10.68
N ASN A 44 19.17 46.00 -11.85
CA ASN A 44 20.31 46.22 -12.74
C ASN A 44 21.69 46.12 -12.04
N ASN A 45 21.78 45.32 -10.97
CA ASN A 45 23.00 45.12 -10.18
C ASN A 45 23.11 43.66 -9.73
N PHE A 46 23.73 42.85 -10.58
CA PHE A 46 23.91 41.42 -10.33
C PHE A 46 24.85 41.13 -9.17
N GLU A 47 25.90 41.93 -8.97
CA GLU A 47 26.87 41.71 -7.89
C GLU A 47 26.17 41.78 -6.52
N LYS A 48 25.39 42.84 -6.30
CA LYS A 48 24.59 43.02 -5.09
C LYS A 48 23.64 41.84 -4.87
N THR A 49 22.91 41.42 -5.90
CA THR A 49 21.88 40.38 -5.73
C THR A 49 22.48 39.01 -5.46
N TYR A 50 23.56 38.63 -6.14
CA TYR A 50 24.28 37.40 -5.83
C TYR A 50 24.92 37.43 -4.44
N TYR A 51 25.49 38.57 -4.02
CA TYR A 51 26.01 38.75 -2.66
C TYR A 51 24.90 38.50 -1.62
N ILE A 52 23.72 39.12 -1.78
CA ILE A 52 22.58 38.90 -0.87
C ILE A 52 22.14 37.43 -0.88
N GLN A 53 22.02 36.79 -2.04
CA GLN A 53 21.58 35.38 -2.11
C GLN A 53 22.56 34.43 -1.42
N LEU A 54 23.87 34.66 -1.57
CA LEU A 54 24.90 33.85 -0.92
C LEU A 54 24.95 34.10 0.59
N LEU A 55 24.78 35.35 1.03
CA LEU A 55 24.75 35.73 2.44
C LEU A 55 23.54 35.12 3.17
N GLU A 56 22.38 35.05 2.50
CA GLU A 56 21.16 34.46 3.06
C GLU A 56 21.12 32.93 3.03
N LEU A 57 21.92 32.29 2.17
CA LEU A 57 21.88 30.86 1.92
C LEU A 57 22.04 30.01 3.21
N PRO A 58 23.00 30.28 4.12
CA PRO A 58 23.13 29.54 5.37
C PRO A 58 21.85 29.54 6.22
N PHE A 59 21.10 30.64 6.22
CA PHE A 59 19.86 30.77 7.00
C PHE A 59 18.69 30.03 6.34
N LYS A 60 18.62 30.04 5.00
CA LYS A 60 17.66 29.22 4.25
C LYS A 60 17.93 27.73 4.49
N LEU A 61 19.19 27.30 4.47
CA LEU A 61 19.60 25.94 4.82
C LEU A 61 19.18 25.59 6.26
N ALA A 62 19.48 26.48 7.21
CA ALA A 62 19.14 26.31 8.62
C ALA A 62 17.64 26.27 8.88
N LEU A 63 16.81 26.91 8.04
CA LEU A 63 15.36 26.75 8.11
C LEU A 63 14.92 25.40 7.53
N VAL A 64 15.32 25.10 6.29
CA VAL A 64 14.77 23.99 5.50
C VAL A 64 15.11 22.63 6.10
N TYR A 65 16.37 22.37 6.43
CA TYR A 65 16.79 21.02 6.84
C TYR A 65 16.24 20.58 8.20
N PRO A 66 16.31 21.38 9.28
CA PRO A 66 15.70 21.03 10.56
C PRO A 66 14.19 20.82 10.44
N VAL A 67 13.50 21.63 9.64
CA VAL A 67 12.06 21.47 9.46
C VAL A 67 11.73 20.15 8.77
N ILE A 68 12.45 19.78 7.71
CA ILE A 68 12.23 18.54 6.95
C ILE A 68 12.66 17.28 7.71
N HIS A 69 13.81 17.33 8.38
CA HIS A 69 14.41 16.14 9.00
C HIS A 69 14.02 15.94 10.47
N PHE A 70 13.62 16.99 11.18
CA PHE A 70 13.27 16.92 12.60
C PHE A 70 11.81 17.27 12.87
N LEU A 71 11.35 18.49 12.55
CA LEU A 71 10.00 18.93 12.94
C LEU A 71 8.91 18.12 12.22
N THR A 72 9.06 17.92 10.92
CA THR A 72 8.11 17.18 10.07
C THR A 72 7.88 15.74 10.60
N PRO A 73 8.90 14.87 10.73
CA PRO A 73 8.69 13.50 11.23
C PRO A 73 8.34 13.44 12.71
N LYS A 74 8.77 14.40 13.54
CA LYS A 74 8.49 14.38 14.98
C LYS A 74 7.05 14.79 15.29
N TYR A 75 6.50 15.76 14.56
CA TYR A 75 5.21 16.35 14.88
C TYR A 75 4.18 16.17 13.76
N LEU A 76 4.46 16.69 12.55
CA LEU A 76 3.49 16.75 11.46
C LEU A 76 3.01 15.35 11.06
N LEU A 77 3.95 14.44 10.79
CA LEU A 77 3.65 13.07 10.33
C LEU A 77 3.04 12.18 11.44
N LYS A 78 3.06 12.63 12.70
CA LYS A 78 2.41 11.95 13.83
C LYS A 78 1.05 12.58 14.20
N GLY A 79 0.53 13.50 13.39
CA GLY A 79 -0.72 14.21 13.64
C GLY A 79 -0.66 15.27 14.75
N LYS A 80 0.53 15.60 15.27
CA LYS A 80 0.71 16.64 16.31
C LYS A 80 0.82 18.03 15.69
N TYR A 81 -0.26 18.48 15.04
CA TYR A 81 -0.27 19.71 14.23
C TYR A 81 0.04 20.98 15.04
N ILE A 82 -0.53 21.13 16.24
CA ILE A 82 -0.31 22.30 17.10
C ILE A 82 1.18 22.40 17.50
N SER A 83 1.77 21.30 17.94
CA SER A 83 3.19 21.25 18.30
C SER A 83 4.10 21.55 17.10
N PHE A 84 3.71 21.10 15.90
CA PHE A 84 4.43 21.44 14.66
C PHE A 84 4.39 22.94 14.39
N ILE A 85 3.19 23.54 14.40
CA ILE A 85 3.00 24.97 14.11
C ILE A 85 3.80 25.82 15.11
N ILE A 86 3.67 25.55 16.41
CA ILE A 86 4.41 26.30 17.43
C ILE A 86 5.93 26.16 17.23
N SER A 87 6.44 24.93 17.07
CA SER A 87 7.87 24.69 16.88
C SER A 87 8.38 25.36 15.60
N TYR A 88 7.58 25.34 14.54
CA TYR A 88 7.90 25.97 13.26
C TYR A 88 7.96 27.49 13.39
N LEU A 89 6.96 28.11 14.01
CA LEU A 89 6.93 29.56 14.21
C LEU A 89 8.10 30.03 15.08
N VAL A 90 8.45 29.28 16.14
CA VAL A 90 9.63 29.57 16.96
C VAL A 90 10.91 29.49 16.13
N TRP A 91 11.07 28.43 15.32
CA TRP A 91 12.26 28.27 14.49
C TRP A 91 12.35 29.33 13.37
N LEU A 92 11.22 29.68 12.75
CA LEU A 92 11.11 30.75 11.77
C LEU A 92 11.45 32.12 12.37
N PHE A 93 11.02 32.37 13.60
CA PHE A 93 11.34 33.61 14.30
C PHE A 93 12.85 33.73 14.60
N ILE A 94 13.47 32.66 15.11
CA ILE A 94 14.91 32.62 15.39
C ILE A 94 15.71 32.87 14.11
N THR A 95 15.42 32.09 13.05
CA THR A 95 16.12 32.22 11.76
C THR A 95 15.87 33.58 11.11
N GLY A 96 14.66 34.12 11.19
CA GLY A 96 14.30 35.44 10.69
C GLY A 96 15.03 36.59 11.40
N ILE A 97 15.18 36.53 12.73
CA ILE A 97 16.00 37.49 13.48
C ILE A 97 17.46 37.43 13.03
N CYS A 98 18.02 36.22 12.88
CA CYS A 98 19.40 36.07 12.44
C CYS A 98 19.61 36.71 11.05
N VAL A 99 18.69 36.49 10.12
CA VAL A 99 18.71 37.13 8.79
C VAL A 99 18.64 38.66 8.92
N LYS A 100 17.76 39.20 9.77
CA LYS A 100 17.66 40.65 9.97
C LYS A 100 18.92 41.27 10.56
N ILE A 101 19.54 40.62 11.53
CA ILE A 101 20.83 41.08 12.08
C ILE A 101 21.88 41.12 10.98
N VAL A 102 21.96 40.07 10.17
CA VAL A 102 22.93 39.99 9.06
C VAL A 102 22.65 41.05 7.99
N TRP A 103 21.39 41.30 7.67
CA TRP A 103 21.00 42.39 6.76
C TRP A 103 21.43 43.76 7.29
N TYR A 104 21.15 44.04 8.56
CA TYR A 104 21.51 45.30 9.22
C TYR A 104 23.02 45.54 9.26
N LEU A 105 23.82 44.48 9.47
CA LEU A 105 25.28 44.60 9.58
C LEU A 105 25.99 44.66 8.22
N PHE A 106 25.50 43.95 7.20
CA PHE A 106 26.25 43.71 5.96
C PHE A 106 25.60 44.24 4.69
N ILE A 107 24.27 44.44 4.66
CA ILE A 107 23.54 44.81 3.45
C ILE A 107 23.05 46.25 3.52
N GLU A 108 22.36 46.62 4.60
CA GLU A 108 21.74 47.94 4.76
C GLU A 108 22.76 49.10 4.72
N PRO A 109 23.94 49.02 5.37
CA PRO A 109 24.92 50.11 5.31
C PRO A 109 25.52 50.33 3.91
N GLN A 110 25.60 49.28 3.09
CA GLN A 110 26.28 49.34 1.79
C GLN A 110 25.31 49.67 0.65
N TYR A 111 24.05 49.25 0.75
CA TYR A 111 23.10 49.30 -0.36
C TYR A 111 21.78 49.99 -0.03
N PHE A 112 21.47 50.22 1.24
CA PHE A 112 20.19 50.79 1.68
C PHE A 112 20.35 51.69 2.92
N GLU A 113 21.21 52.70 2.86
CA GLU A 113 21.50 53.58 4.01
C GLU A 113 20.23 54.24 4.58
N GLU A 114 19.28 54.61 3.72
CA GLU A 114 17.98 55.17 4.12
C GLU A 114 17.17 54.23 5.03
N ARG A 115 17.44 52.91 4.99
CA ARG A 115 16.74 51.92 5.82
C ARG A 115 17.26 51.85 7.25
N LEU A 116 18.47 52.34 7.52
CA LEU A 116 19.05 52.38 8.88
C LEU A 116 18.24 53.25 9.85
N ALA A 117 17.47 54.21 9.33
CA ALA A 117 16.58 55.06 10.12
C ALA A 117 15.25 54.37 10.51
N TYR A 118 14.92 53.22 9.94
CA TYR A 118 13.73 52.46 10.31
C TYR A 118 14.00 51.51 11.47
N SER A 119 12.95 51.21 12.25
CA SER A 119 13.02 50.17 13.27
C SER A 119 13.29 48.79 12.65
N LEU A 120 14.19 48.02 13.27
CA LEU A 120 14.51 46.62 12.91
C LEU A 120 13.26 45.72 12.82
N LEU A 121 12.21 46.06 13.59
CA LEU A 121 10.96 45.30 13.66
C LEU A 121 9.82 45.91 12.83
N LYS A 122 10.14 46.74 11.83
CA LYS A 122 9.12 47.28 10.92
C LYS A 122 8.38 46.12 10.24
N PHE A 123 7.04 46.14 10.34
CA PHE A 123 6.20 45.03 9.91
C PHE A 123 6.42 44.60 8.45
N THR A 124 6.57 45.57 7.53
CA THR A 124 6.82 45.29 6.10
C THR A 124 8.11 44.51 5.88
N GLU A 125 9.14 44.85 6.64
CA GLU A 125 10.46 44.22 6.59
C GLU A 125 10.46 42.82 7.18
N LEU A 126 9.73 42.63 8.29
CA LEU A 126 9.50 41.31 8.87
C LEU A 126 8.73 40.39 7.91
N MET A 127 7.70 40.92 7.25
CA MET A 127 6.92 40.15 6.28
C MET A 127 7.76 39.71 5.09
N ASN A 128 8.61 40.61 4.56
CA ASN A 128 9.55 40.27 3.49
C ASN A 128 10.50 39.12 3.88
N VAL A 129 11.07 39.16 5.09
CA VAL A 129 11.94 38.07 5.57
C VAL A 129 11.17 36.76 5.71
N VAL A 130 9.97 36.80 6.28
CA VAL A 130 9.10 35.62 6.39
C VAL A 130 8.83 35.02 5.01
N LEU A 131 8.44 35.83 4.03
CA LEU A 131 8.14 35.37 2.67
C LEU A 131 9.37 34.78 1.96
N THR A 132 10.49 35.49 1.97
CA THR A 132 11.74 35.03 1.32
C THR A 132 12.26 33.73 1.94
N LEU A 133 12.17 33.59 3.26
CA LEU A 133 12.55 32.36 3.94
C LEU A 133 11.60 31.20 3.60
N ASN A 134 10.28 31.42 3.67
CA ASN A 134 9.28 30.38 3.43
C ASN A 134 9.29 29.88 1.97
N THR A 135 9.53 30.74 0.99
CA THR A 135 9.58 30.33 -0.43
C THR A 135 10.66 29.28 -0.68
N SER A 136 11.80 29.34 0.01
CA SER A 136 12.87 28.33 -0.08
C SER A 136 12.47 26.95 0.45
N MET A 137 11.42 26.87 1.25
CA MET A 137 10.94 25.63 1.85
C MET A 137 9.87 24.93 1.01
N VAL A 138 9.16 25.64 0.13
CA VAL A 138 7.97 25.13 -0.58
C VAL A 138 8.26 23.81 -1.32
N LEU A 139 9.26 23.82 -2.21
CA LEU A 139 9.56 22.64 -3.03
C LEU A 139 10.13 21.47 -2.18
N PRO A 140 11.15 21.68 -1.32
CA PRO A 140 11.64 20.62 -0.44
C PRO A 140 10.57 20.01 0.48
N PHE A 141 9.66 20.84 1.00
CA PHE A 141 8.57 20.37 1.86
C PHE A 141 7.50 19.61 1.08
N ALA A 142 7.13 20.07 -0.12
CA ALA A 142 6.21 19.35 -1.00
C ALA A 142 6.76 17.96 -1.35
N ILE A 143 8.03 17.85 -1.75
CA ILE A 143 8.69 16.56 -2.03
C ILE A 143 8.63 15.65 -0.80
N LYS A 144 8.89 16.19 0.40
CA LYS A 144 8.84 15.42 1.65
C LYS A 144 7.44 14.87 1.95
N LEU A 145 6.38 15.64 1.69
CA LEU A 145 5.00 15.21 1.90
C LEU A 145 4.59 14.15 0.88
N ILE A 146 4.98 14.31 -0.39
CA ILE A 146 4.69 13.30 -1.43
C ILE A 146 5.44 12.00 -1.13
N ASP A 147 6.71 12.07 -0.72
CA ASP A 147 7.49 10.90 -0.27
C ASP A 147 6.78 10.13 0.84
N PHE A 148 6.24 10.86 1.82
CA PHE A 148 5.50 10.28 2.93
C PHE A 148 4.19 9.64 2.47
N TRP A 149 3.43 10.33 1.63
CA TRP A 149 2.15 9.83 1.12
C TRP A 149 2.32 8.55 0.30
N LEU A 150 3.30 8.52 -0.62
CA LEU A 150 3.60 7.33 -1.42
C LEU A 150 4.03 6.14 -0.57
N TYR A 151 4.84 6.39 0.48
CA TYR A 151 5.23 5.34 1.43
C TYR A 151 4.02 4.72 2.14
N HIS A 152 3.11 5.55 2.62
CA HIS A 152 1.91 5.08 3.30
C HIS A 152 0.95 4.34 2.38
N GLN A 153 0.79 4.82 1.14
CA GLN A 153 -0.07 4.18 0.16
C GLN A 153 0.40 2.75 -0.15
N GLN A 154 1.70 2.55 -0.41
CA GLN A 154 2.23 1.21 -0.71
C GLN A 154 2.20 0.28 0.50
N ARG A 155 2.37 0.81 1.71
CA ARG A 155 2.22 0.01 2.92
C ARG A 155 0.78 -0.46 3.09
N SER A 156 -0.20 0.39 2.78
CA SER A 156 -1.62 0.02 2.82
C SER A 156 -1.94 -1.10 1.84
N THR A 157 -1.50 -0.97 0.58
CA THR A 157 -1.74 -2.00 -0.44
C THR A 157 -1.08 -3.34 -0.10
N THR A 158 0.13 -3.31 0.48
CA THR A 158 0.81 -4.53 0.94
C THR A 158 0.03 -5.20 2.08
N LEU A 159 -0.47 -4.43 3.05
CA LEU A 159 -1.26 -4.95 4.16
C LEU A 159 -2.61 -5.52 3.70
N GLU A 160 -3.26 -4.89 2.72
CA GLU A 160 -4.49 -5.42 2.11
C GLU A 160 -4.25 -6.75 1.40
N TYR A 161 -3.14 -6.88 0.66
CA TYR A 161 -2.76 -8.13 0.02
C TYR A 161 -2.48 -9.23 1.05
N GLU A 162 -1.70 -8.94 2.10
CA GLU A 162 -1.42 -9.89 3.19
C GLU A 162 -2.71 -10.33 3.91
N LYS A 163 -3.63 -9.39 4.15
CA LYS A 163 -4.95 -9.68 4.73
C LYS A 163 -5.77 -10.61 3.83
N MET A 164 -5.83 -10.33 2.53
CA MET A 164 -6.56 -11.17 1.57
C MET A 164 -5.98 -12.59 1.51
N GLN A 165 -4.65 -12.74 1.56
CA GLN A 165 -3.99 -14.05 1.64
C GLN A 165 -4.34 -14.79 2.94
N ALA A 166 -4.38 -14.08 4.08
CA ALA A 166 -4.77 -14.66 5.35
C ALA A 166 -6.23 -15.12 5.36
N GLU A 167 -7.15 -14.32 4.81
CA GLU A 167 -8.57 -14.68 4.64
C GLU A 167 -8.74 -15.90 3.75
N LEU A 168 -8.04 -15.97 2.61
CA LEU A 168 -8.04 -17.15 1.74
C LEU A 168 -7.53 -18.40 2.46
N LYS A 169 -6.44 -18.30 3.22
CA LYS A 169 -5.89 -19.42 4.00
C LYS A 169 -6.87 -19.88 5.09
N PHE A 170 -7.53 -18.94 5.75
CA PHE A 170 -8.56 -19.23 6.75
C PHE A 170 -9.78 -19.93 6.13
N LEU A 171 -10.29 -19.44 4.99
CA LEU A 171 -11.37 -20.07 4.24
C LEU A 171 -11.00 -21.50 3.82
N ARG A 172 -9.78 -21.72 3.30
CA ARG A 172 -9.26 -23.06 2.98
C ARG A 172 -9.24 -23.99 4.21
N THR A 173 -8.96 -23.45 5.40
CA THR A 173 -8.92 -24.24 6.64
C THR A 173 -10.31 -24.64 7.12
N GLN A 174 -11.37 -23.89 6.80
CA GLN A 174 -12.75 -24.29 7.16
C GLN A 174 -13.30 -25.42 6.27
N VAL A 175 -12.88 -25.49 5.01
CA VAL A 175 -13.37 -26.51 4.05
C VAL A 175 -12.78 -27.91 4.33
N ASN A 176 -11.58 -27.98 4.91
CA ASN A 176 -10.82 -29.24 5.06
C ASN A 176 -11.36 -30.23 6.13
N PRO A 177 -11.78 -29.83 7.35
CA PRO A 177 -12.08 -30.81 8.41
C PRO A 177 -13.49 -31.40 8.32
N HIS A 178 -14.49 -30.59 8.00
CA HIS A 178 -15.89 -31.03 8.05
C HIS A 178 -16.26 -31.93 6.86
N PHE A 179 -15.78 -31.60 5.65
CA PHE A 179 -15.93 -32.48 4.49
C PHE A 179 -15.21 -33.82 4.74
N LEU A 180 -13.99 -33.77 5.25
CA LEU A 180 -13.18 -34.94 5.61
C LEU A 180 -13.91 -35.85 6.62
N PHE A 181 -14.46 -35.28 7.69
CA PHE A 181 -15.16 -36.05 8.73
C PHE A 181 -16.45 -36.69 8.18
N ASN A 182 -17.21 -35.96 7.35
CA ASN A 182 -18.43 -36.49 6.74
C ASN A 182 -18.15 -37.57 5.70
N ALA A 183 -17.04 -37.46 4.95
CA ALA A 183 -16.65 -38.46 3.98
C ALA A 183 -16.13 -39.75 4.64
N LEU A 184 -15.35 -39.63 5.72
CA LEU A 184 -14.93 -40.77 6.55
C LEU A 184 -16.13 -41.50 7.18
N ASN A 185 -17.13 -40.76 7.67
CA ASN A 185 -18.34 -41.36 8.23
C ASN A 185 -19.19 -42.08 7.17
N SER A 186 -19.33 -41.53 5.97
CA SER A 186 -20.00 -42.23 4.85
C SER A 186 -19.24 -43.51 4.46
N LEU A 187 -17.91 -43.47 4.46
CA LEU A 187 -17.08 -44.66 4.22
C LEU A 187 -17.27 -45.73 5.29
N TYR A 188 -17.28 -45.33 6.56
CA TYR A 188 -17.55 -46.24 7.67
C TYR A 188 -18.93 -46.92 7.48
N SER A 189 -19.97 -46.16 7.13
CA SER A 189 -21.31 -46.69 6.87
C SER A 189 -21.36 -47.64 5.67
N LEU A 190 -20.68 -47.32 4.57
CA LEU A 190 -20.65 -48.16 3.35
C LEU A 190 -19.82 -49.44 3.56
N SER A 191 -18.71 -49.36 4.30
CA SER A 191 -17.88 -50.52 4.61
C SER A 191 -18.59 -51.56 5.50
N LEU A 192 -19.47 -51.10 6.39
CA LEU A 192 -20.32 -51.97 7.22
C LEU A 192 -21.39 -52.71 6.40
N GLN A 193 -21.81 -52.15 5.25
CA GLN A 193 -22.86 -52.72 4.40
C GLN A 193 -22.36 -53.76 3.37
N ARG A 194 -21.04 -54.02 3.26
CA ARG A 194 -20.45 -54.99 2.31
C ARG A 194 -20.98 -54.86 0.87
N SER A 195 -21.12 -53.63 0.38
CA SER A 195 -21.57 -53.37 -0.99
C SER A 195 -20.40 -53.57 -1.99
N GLU A 196 -20.67 -54.16 -3.16
CA GLU A 196 -19.71 -54.22 -4.28
C GLU A 196 -19.22 -52.83 -4.72
N MET A 197 -20.00 -51.77 -4.47
CA MET A 197 -19.66 -50.37 -4.78
C MET A 197 -18.75 -49.70 -3.74
N THR A 198 -18.43 -50.39 -2.63
CA THR A 198 -17.63 -49.82 -1.54
C THR A 198 -16.23 -49.44 -2.02
N THR A 199 -15.55 -50.34 -2.74
CA THR A 199 -14.15 -50.15 -3.18
C THR A 199 -13.98 -48.97 -4.13
N ASP A 200 -14.89 -48.79 -5.08
CA ASP A 200 -14.84 -47.66 -6.04
C ASP A 200 -15.10 -46.32 -5.34
N SER A 201 -15.99 -46.32 -4.34
CA SER A 201 -16.26 -45.16 -3.50
C SER A 201 -15.04 -44.73 -2.65
N ILE A 202 -14.26 -45.69 -2.14
CA ILE A 202 -13.01 -45.41 -1.41
C ILE A 202 -11.95 -44.79 -2.33
N SER A 203 -11.82 -45.33 -3.55
CA SER A 203 -10.86 -44.84 -4.54
C SER A 203 -11.15 -43.38 -4.92
N ARG A 204 -12.41 -43.07 -5.28
CA ARG A 204 -12.84 -41.71 -5.66
C ARG A 204 -12.65 -40.72 -4.52
N LEU A 205 -12.97 -41.10 -3.29
CA LEU A 205 -12.72 -40.23 -2.15
C LEU A 205 -11.22 -39.98 -1.94
N SER A 206 -10.40 -41.01 -2.10
CA SER A 206 -8.94 -40.88 -1.98
C SER A 206 -8.36 -39.92 -3.01
N GLU A 207 -8.91 -39.87 -4.22
CA GLU A 207 -8.54 -38.91 -5.26
C GLU A 207 -8.97 -37.47 -4.92
N ILE A 208 -10.21 -37.28 -4.45
CA ILE A 208 -10.70 -35.98 -3.95
C ILE A 208 -9.79 -35.47 -2.81
N MET A 209 -9.45 -36.34 -1.87
CA MET A 209 -8.58 -36.03 -0.73
C MET A 209 -7.16 -35.67 -1.16
N ARG A 210 -6.58 -36.45 -2.07
CA ARG A 210 -5.25 -36.19 -2.62
C ARG A 210 -5.19 -34.82 -3.28
N TYR A 211 -6.23 -34.45 -4.02
CA TYR A 211 -6.33 -33.13 -4.65
C TYR A 211 -6.37 -32.00 -3.61
N ILE A 212 -7.24 -32.10 -2.59
CA ILE A 212 -7.39 -31.07 -1.56
C ILE A 212 -6.10 -30.88 -0.74
N ILE A 213 -5.37 -31.96 -0.46
CA ILE A 213 -4.15 -31.90 0.37
C ILE A 213 -2.94 -31.42 -0.42
N TYR A 214 -2.72 -31.94 -1.62
CA TYR A 214 -1.45 -31.76 -2.34
C TYR A 214 -1.54 -30.79 -3.52
N GLU A 215 -2.69 -30.67 -4.15
CA GLU A 215 -2.84 -29.84 -5.35
C GLU A 215 -3.46 -28.48 -5.02
N ALA A 216 -4.44 -28.45 -4.12
CA ALA A 216 -5.07 -27.20 -3.69
C ALA A 216 -4.19 -26.33 -2.77
N SER A 217 -3.01 -26.82 -2.36
CA SER A 217 -2.00 -26.04 -1.64
C SER A 217 -1.30 -25.01 -2.53
N GLU A 218 -1.24 -25.25 -3.84
CA GLU A 218 -0.63 -24.33 -4.80
C GLU A 218 -1.48 -23.05 -5.00
N PRO A 219 -0.87 -21.92 -5.39
CA PRO A 219 -1.60 -20.69 -5.67
C PRO A 219 -2.48 -20.81 -6.92
N LYS A 220 -2.10 -21.67 -7.88
CA LYS A 220 -2.88 -21.99 -9.08
C LYS A 220 -2.69 -23.46 -9.49
N VAL A 221 -3.72 -24.02 -10.11
CA VAL A 221 -3.78 -25.38 -10.68
C VAL A 221 -4.29 -25.30 -12.11
N SER A 222 -4.01 -26.31 -12.95
CA SER A 222 -4.58 -26.33 -14.30
C SER A 222 -6.10 -26.51 -14.23
N LEU A 223 -6.82 -25.83 -15.13
CA LEU A 223 -8.27 -25.99 -15.28
C LEU A 223 -8.66 -27.47 -15.44
N GLN A 224 -7.85 -28.24 -16.16
CA GLN A 224 -8.07 -29.66 -16.39
C GLN A 224 -8.05 -30.48 -15.08
N LYS A 225 -7.13 -30.16 -14.16
CA LYS A 225 -7.05 -30.81 -12.85
C LYS A 225 -8.24 -30.46 -11.95
N GLU A 226 -8.69 -29.20 -11.98
CA GLU A 226 -9.91 -28.77 -11.30
C GLU A 226 -11.16 -29.48 -11.85
N ILE A 227 -11.27 -29.64 -13.18
CA ILE A 227 -12.38 -30.38 -13.82
C ILE A 227 -12.39 -31.85 -13.39
N SER A 228 -11.22 -32.52 -13.40
CA SER A 228 -11.10 -33.89 -12.92
C SER A 228 -11.53 -34.03 -11.47
N PHE A 229 -11.11 -33.10 -10.61
CA PHE A 229 -11.53 -33.04 -9.22
C PHE A 229 -13.05 -32.89 -9.06
N ILE A 230 -13.67 -31.96 -9.80
CA ILE A 230 -15.12 -31.72 -9.77
C ILE A 230 -15.88 -32.97 -10.22
N ASN A 231 -15.46 -33.63 -11.30
CA ASN A 231 -16.14 -34.84 -11.78
C ASN A 231 -16.10 -35.94 -10.72
N ASN A 232 -14.93 -36.17 -10.10
CA ASN A 232 -14.82 -37.13 -9.01
C ASN A 232 -15.71 -36.76 -7.81
N TYR A 233 -15.78 -35.48 -7.47
CA TYR A 233 -16.65 -34.98 -6.41
C TYR A 233 -18.14 -35.21 -6.70
N ILE A 234 -18.59 -34.91 -7.92
CA ILE A 234 -19.99 -35.10 -8.34
C ILE A 234 -20.37 -36.58 -8.30
N GLU A 235 -19.54 -37.46 -8.85
CA GLU A 235 -19.78 -38.92 -8.81
C GLU A 235 -19.83 -39.45 -7.37
N PHE A 236 -18.97 -38.94 -6.49
CA PHE A 236 -19.00 -39.27 -5.07
C PHE A 236 -20.30 -38.82 -4.39
N GLU A 237 -20.78 -37.60 -4.67
CA GLU A 237 -22.04 -37.10 -4.11
C GLU A 237 -23.27 -37.86 -4.66
N LYS A 238 -23.26 -38.29 -5.93
CA LYS A 238 -24.34 -39.09 -6.52
C LYS A 238 -24.61 -40.40 -5.78
N ILE A 239 -23.57 -41.06 -5.27
CA ILE A 239 -23.71 -42.32 -4.50
C ILE A 239 -24.68 -42.15 -3.32
N ARG A 240 -24.71 -40.95 -2.71
CA ARG A 240 -25.56 -40.65 -1.55
C ARG A 240 -27.06 -40.59 -1.88
N PHE A 241 -27.42 -40.50 -3.15
CA PHE A 241 -28.80 -40.42 -3.62
C PHE A 241 -29.32 -41.76 -4.17
N ALA A 242 -28.53 -42.85 -4.11
CA ALA A 242 -28.92 -44.20 -4.53
C ALA A 242 -29.59 -44.30 -5.92
N GLY A 243 -29.27 -43.38 -6.85
CA GLY A 243 -29.85 -43.34 -8.20
C GLY A 243 -31.20 -42.63 -8.32
N GLU A 244 -31.71 -42.00 -7.26
CA GLU A 244 -33.02 -41.32 -7.28
C GLU A 244 -32.98 -39.89 -7.86
N VAL A 245 -31.79 -39.38 -8.17
CA VAL A 245 -31.62 -38.06 -8.78
C VAL A 245 -30.78 -38.14 -10.05
N ASP A 246 -31.32 -37.59 -11.13
CA ASP A 246 -30.59 -37.39 -12.38
C ASP A 246 -29.76 -36.11 -12.31
N VAL A 247 -28.42 -36.28 -12.33
CA VAL A 247 -27.46 -35.18 -12.31
C VAL A 247 -26.60 -35.26 -13.57
N SER A 248 -26.87 -34.36 -14.51
CA SER A 248 -26.10 -34.20 -15.75
C SER A 248 -25.07 -33.07 -15.63
N VAL A 249 -23.86 -33.34 -16.14
CA VAL A 249 -22.74 -32.41 -16.10
C VAL A 249 -22.27 -32.18 -17.52
N TYR A 250 -22.26 -30.93 -17.96
CA TYR A 250 -21.73 -30.54 -19.25
C TYR A 250 -20.58 -29.56 -19.06
N ILE A 251 -19.37 -30.02 -19.39
CA ILE A 251 -18.15 -29.22 -19.32
C ILE A 251 -17.57 -29.17 -20.73
N LYS A 252 -17.59 -27.98 -21.34
CA LYS A 252 -16.89 -27.72 -22.60
C LYS A 252 -15.55 -27.07 -22.27
N ASP A 253 -14.46 -27.77 -22.57
CA ASP A 253 -13.11 -27.30 -22.26
C ASP A 253 -12.18 -27.40 -23.47
N ASP A 254 -11.63 -26.24 -23.86
CA ASP A 254 -10.57 -26.10 -24.86
C ASP A 254 -9.40 -25.23 -24.31
N ARG A 255 -9.41 -24.88 -23.01
CA ARG A 255 -8.52 -23.86 -22.44
C ARG A 255 -7.44 -24.47 -21.56
N LYS A 256 -6.20 -24.00 -21.71
CA LYS A 256 -5.03 -24.46 -20.92
C LYS A 256 -4.63 -23.47 -19.83
N GLU A 257 -5.62 -22.81 -19.21
CA GLU A 257 -5.36 -21.79 -18.20
C GLU A 257 -5.16 -22.39 -16.81
N ASN A 258 -4.39 -21.67 -15.98
CA ASN A 258 -4.22 -21.99 -14.57
C ASN A 258 -5.13 -21.10 -13.72
N ILE A 259 -5.97 -21.71 -12.89
CA ILE A 259 -6.98 -21.07 -12.05
C ILE A 259 -6.69 -21.31 -10.56
N PRO A 260 -7.23 -20.49 -9.64
CA PRO A 260 -7.21 -20.82 -8.21
C PRO A 260 -7.90 -22.18 -7.96
N PRO A 261 -7.32 -23.07 -7.14
CA PRO A 261 -7.93 -24.36 -6.84
C PRO A 261 -9.20 -24.23 -5.99
N LEU A 262 -10.09 -25.22 -6.10
CA LEU A 262 -11.37 -25.32 -5.37
C LEU A 262 -12.37 -24.20 -5.70
N LEU A 263 -12.14 -23.46 -6.80
CA LEU A 263 -12.96 -22.32 -7.21
C LEU A 263 -14.42 -22.72 -7.43
N PHE A 264 -14.64 -23.91 -8.01
CA PHE A 264 -15.98 -24.40 -8.33
C PHE A 264 -16.57 -25.33 -7.26
N LEU A 265 -15.79 -25.73 -6.26
CA LEU A 265 -16.27 -26.60 -5.19
C LEU A 265 -17.46 -25.98 -4.45
N VAL A 266 -17.35 -24.70 -4.07
CA VAL A 266 -18.38 -23.98 -3.30
C VAL A 266 -19.76 -23.96 -3.97
N PRO A 267 -19.91 -23.52 -5.25
CA PRO A 267 -21.22 -23.54 -5.90
C PRO A 267 -21.77 -24.95 -6.10
N ILE A 268 -20.91 -25.94 -6.37
CA ILE A 268 -21.33 -27.34 -6.59
C ILE A 268 -21.78 -27.98 -5.27
N GLU A 269 -21.04 -27.77 -4.18
CA GLU A 269 -21.43 -28.21 -2.84
C GLU A 269 -22.78 -27.61 -2.45
N ASN A 270 -22.97 -26.31 -2.71
CA ASN A 270 -24.26 -25.66 -2.46
C ASN A 270 -25.39 -26.28 -3.28
N ALA A 271 -25.18 -26.60 -4.56
CA ALA A 271 -26.18 -27.27 -5.38
C ALA A 271 -26.62 -28.61 -4.77
N PHE A 272 -25.67 -29.46 -4.37
CA PHE A 272 -25.98 -30.74 -3.71
C PHE A 272 -26.62 -30.57 -2.34
N LYS A 273 -26.23 -29.56 -1.57
CA LYS A 273 -26.85 -29.24 -0.27
C LYS A 273 -28.32 -28.88 -0.43
N HIS A 274 -28.65 -28.02 -1.41
CA HIS A 274 -30.03 -27.66 -1.72
C HIS A 274 -30.83 -28.85 -2.23
N LEU A 275 -30.24 -29.67 -3.11
CA LEU A 275 -30.85 -30.90 -3.61
C LEU A 275 -31.21 -31.86 -2.48
N ARG A 276 -30.29 -32.08 -1.53
CA ARG A 276 -30.51 -32.94 -0.36
C ARG A 276 -31.61 -32.39 0.58
N SER A 277 -31.66 -31.08 0.76
CA SER A 277 -32.73 -30.44 1.55
C SER A 277 -34.13 -30.65 0.93
N PHE A 278 -34.22 -30.68 -0.39
CA PHE A 278 -35.45 -30.96 -1.12
C PHE A 278 -35.82 -32.45 -1.03
N PHE A 279 -34.85 -33.34 -1.21
CA PHE A 279 -35.04 -34.78 -1.13
C PHE A 279 -35.49 -35.26 0.27
N ASN A 280 -34.89 -34.72 1.34
CA ASN A 280 -35.27 -35.06 2.72
C ASN A 280 -36.69 -34.58 3.09
N ARG A 281 -37.19 -33.50 2.49
CA ARG A 281 -38.59 -33.08 2.68
C ARG A 281 -39.56 -34.06 2.03
N LYS A 282 -39.25 -34.47 0.80
CA LYS A 282 -40.08 -35.44 0.05
C LYS A 282 -40.18 -36.80 0.76
N THR A 283 -39.09 -37.29 1.32
CA THR A 283 -39.09 -38.56 2.08
C THR A 283 -39.84 -38.45 3.40
N MET A 284 -39.81 -37.31 4.10
CA MET A 284 -40.66 -37.08 5.27
C MET A 284 -42.16 -37.09 4.94
N ASP A 285 -42.56 -36.52 3.79
CA ASP A 285 -43.96 -36.53 3.33
C ASP A 285 -44.47 -37.94 2.97
N TYR A 286 -43.58 -38.89 2.63
CA TYR A 286 -43.95 -40.29 2.35
C TYR A 286 -44.11 -41.15 3.62
N TYR A 287 -43.58 -40.73 4.77
CA TYR A 287 -43.71 -41.43 6.06
C TYR A 287 -44.72 -40.79 7.02
N SER A 288 -45.40 -39.71 6.60
CA SER A 288 -46.56 -39.18 7.30
C SER A 288 -47.85 -39.82 6.76
N PHE A 289 -48.16 -41.03 7.26
CA PHE A 289 -49.51 -41.59 7.31
C PHE A 289 -49.82 -41.98 8.76
#